data_AF-A0A969N3I2-F1
#
_entry.id   AF-A0A969N3I2-F1
#
_cell.length_a   1.000
_cell.length_b   1.000
_cell.length_c   1.000
_cell.angle_alpha   90.00
_cell.angle_beta   90.00
_cell.angle_gamma   90.00
#
_symmetry.space_group_name_H-M   'P 1'
#
loop_
_entity.id
_entity.type
_entity.pdbx_description
1 polymer ?
#
loop_
_entity_poly.entity_id
_entity_poly.type
_entity_poly.pdbx_seq_one_letter_code
_entity_poly.pdbx_strand_id
1 'polypeptide(L)'
;MARRVLAAWGMAAEQVQAIPELNLSDVLVRQLQEQPGLLVIDNVESLLNQAGKWQNPLYQQFLQQWIEVGAQSKLLLTSRERPILEARRTRWYSLKQGLSAAEGAALLRDLGIWGEAAELEALVNQVGGYPLSLMLVAGLLLAEEEPDPQVCYLSRYGNLFQIRGLHRGETKPASSRCLAGVLLAFLQSFSTFWLKSVCFVEPLMLRLRQH
;
A
#
# COMPACT_ATOMS: atom_id res chain seq x y z
N MET A 1 -6.45 -17.21 6.08
CA MET A 1 -6.14 -16.58 4.78
C MET A 1 -5.82 -17.61 3.70
N ALA A 2 -4.84 -18.50 3.90
CA ALA A 2 -4.43 -19.53 2.93
C ALA A 2 -5.60 -20.35 2.34
N ARG A 3 -6.52 -20.84 3.19
CA ARG A 3 -7.71 -21.58 2.75
C ARG A 3 -8.59 -20.81 1.75
N ARG A 4 -8.78 -19.50 1.96
CA ARG A 4 -9.56 -18.65 1.04
C ARG A 4 -8.88 -18.53 -0.32
N VAL A 5 -7.54 -18.45 -0.33
CA VAL A 5 -6.75 -18.39 -1.56
C VAL A 5 -6.82 -19.72 -2.32
N LEU A 6 -6.64 -20.84 -1.62
CA LEU A 6 -6.75 -22.18 -2.22
C LEU A 6 -8.14 -22.43 -2.82
N ALA A 7 -9.20 -22.02 -2.13
CA ALA A 7 -10.57 -22.09 -2.65
C ALA A 7 -10.78 -21.20 -3.88
N ALA A 8 -10.23 -19.98 -3.87
CA ALA A 8 -10.30 -19.07 -5.02
C ALA A 8 -9.54 -19.60 -6.25
N TRP A 9 -8.53 -20.46 -6.06
CA TRP A 9 -7.83 -21.17 -7.13
C TRP A 9 -8.50 -22.48 -7.55
N GLY A 10 -9.74 -22.71 -7.13
CA GLY A 10 -10.56 -23.83 -7.60
C GLY A 10 -10.41 -25.13 -6.83
N MET A 11 -9.70 -25.12 -5.69
CA MET A 11 -9.67 -26.28 -4.81
C MET A 11 -11.01 -26.44 -4.09
N ALA A 12 -11.56 -27.66 -4.07
CA ALA A 12 -12.87 -27.92 -3.47
C ALA A 12 -12.88 -27.58 -1.97
N ALA A 13 -13.99 -27.04 -1.46
CA ALA A 13 -14.08 -26.55 -0.08
C ALA A 13 -13.76 -27.65 0.95
N GLU A 14 -14.19 -28.88 0.69
CA GLU A 14 -13.95 -30.05 1.53
C GLU A 14 -12.46 -30.41 1.56
N GLN A 15 -11.80 -30.37 0.40
CA GLN A 15 -10.35 -30.59 0.30
C GLN A 15 -9.59 -29.51 1.06
N VAL A 16 -9.96 -28.24 0.87
CA VAL A 16 -9.35 -27.10 1.56
C VAL A 16 -9.51 -27.22 3.07
N GLN A 17 -10.67 -27.64 3.57
CA GLN A 17 -10.92 -27.82 5.01
C GLN A 17 -10.16 -29.02 5.60
N ALA A 18 -9.98 -30.09 4.82
CA ALA A 18 -9.25 -31.28 5.26
C ALA A 18 -7.73 -31.06 5.42
N ILE A 19 -7.16 -30.01 4.84
CA ILE A 19 -5.72 -29.71 4.97
C ILE A 19 -5.41 -29.35 6.44
N PRO A 20 -4.49 -30.07 7.12
CA PRO A 20 -4.00 -29.68 8.44
C PRO A 20 -3.37 -28.29 8.40
N GLU A 21 -3.57 -27.49 9.46
CA GLU A 21 -3.07 -26.11 9.49
C GLU A 21 -1.55 -26.02 9.23
N LEU A 22 -0.80 -26.99 9.75
CA LEU A 22 0.66 -27.12 9.57
C LEU A 22 1.08 -27.38 8.11
N ASN A 23 0.18 -27.89 7.27
CA ASN A 23 0.46 -28.24 5.88
C ASN A 23 -0.05 -27.17 4.88
N LEU A 24 -0.74 -26.14 5.36
CA LEU A 24 -1.33 -25.11 4.48
C LEU A 24 -0.26 -24.33 3.70
N SER A 25 0.90 -24.06 4.30
CA SER A 25 2.01 -23.38 3.64
C SER A 25 2.50 -24.19 2.44
N ASP A 26 2.73 -25.49 2.63
CA ASP A 26 3.26 -26.37 1.60
C ASP A 26 2.30 -26.51 0.41
N VAL A 27 1.00 -26.67 0.70
CA VAL A 27 -0.02 -26.74 -0.36
C VAL A 27 -0.12 -25.42 -1.11
N LEU A 28 -0.07 -24.28 -0.41
CA LEU A 28 -0.10 -22.97 -1.05
C LEU A 28 1.13 -22.72 -1.93
N VAL A 29 2.32 -23.13 -1.47
CA VAL A 29 3.55 -23.05 -2.27
C VAL A 29 3.44 -23.91 -3.53
N ARG A 30 2.95 -25.15 -3.43
CA ARG A 30 2.76 -26.00 -4.62
C ARG A 30 1.82 -25.38 -5.65
N GLN A 31 0.70 -24.84 -5.19
CA GLN A 31 -0.23 -24.13 -6.09
C GLN A 31 0.43 -22.92 -6.78
N LEU A 32 1.24 -22.16 -6.04
CA LEU A 32 2.04 -21.07 -6.59
C LEU A 32 3.15 -21.53 -7.56
N GLN A 33 3.57 -22.79 -7.52
CA GLN A 33 4.55 -23.34 -8.48
C GLN A 33 3.90 -23.77 -9.79
N GLU A 34 2.67 -24.25 -9.74
CA GLU A 34 1.96 -24.79 -10.91
C GLU A 34 1.31 -23.69 -11.76
N GLN A 35 1.02 -22.54 -11.15
CA GLN A 35 0.25 -21.46 -11.77
C GLN A 35 1.11 -20.20 -11.94
N PRO A 36 1.25 -19.65 -13.17
CA PRO A 36 1.84 -18.34 -13.33
C PRO A 36 0.91 -17.28 -12.73
N GLY A 37 1.42 -16.48 -11.81
CA GLY A 37 0.60 -15.49 -11.11
C GLY A 37 1.41 -14.51 -10.27
N LEU A 38 0.80 -13.38 -9.94
CA LEU A 38 1.34 -12.38 -9.01
C LEU A 38 0.57 -12.48 -7.69
N LEU A 39 1.25 -12.90 -6.62
CA LEU A 39 0.71 -12.81 -5.27
C LEU A 39 1.15 -11.48 -4.65
N VAL A 40 0.19 -10.65 -4.24
CA VAL A 40 0.45 -9.40 -3.53
C VAL A 40 0.06 -9.58 -2.07
N ILE A 41 1.00 -9.36 -1.16
CA ILE A 41 0.76 -9.33 0.28
C ILE A 41 0.98 -7.91 0.75
N ASP A 42 -0.12 -7.27 1.14
CA ASP A 42 -0.09 -5.91 1.65
C ASP A 42 0.07 -5.84 3.16
N ASN A 43 0.69 -4.75 3.62
CA ASN A 43 0.82 -4.38 5.02
C ASN A 43 1.53 -5.47 5.85
N VAL A 44 2.65 -5.98 5.30
CA VAL A 44 3.44 -7.07 5.90
C VAL A 44 3.96 -6.70 7.28
N GLU A 45 4.13 -5.41 7.58
CA GLU A 45 4.56 -4.94 8.91
C GLU A 45 3.67 -5.44 10.05
N SER A 46 2.38 -5.68 9.77
CA SER A 46 1.44 -6.23 10.74
C SER A 46 1.83 -7.64 11.21
N LEU A 47 2.65 -8.35 10.42
CA LEU A 47 3.17 -9.68 10.69
C LEU A 47 4.58 -9.65 11.31
N LEU A 48 5.18 -8.47 11.43
CA LEU A 48 6.54 -8.25 11.92
C LEU A 48 6.51 -7.61 13.30
N ASN A 49 7.54 -7.86 14.10
CA ASN A 49 7.82 -7.04 15.28
C ASN A 49 8.59 -5.77 14.86
N GLN A 50 8.83 -4.86 15.81
CA GLN A 50 9.55 -3.60 15.57
C GLN A 50 10.99 -3.79 15.05
N ALA A 51 11.57 -4.98 15.22
CA ALA A 51 12.88 -5.33 14.68
C ALA A 51 12.81 -5.96 13.28
N GLY A 52 11.64 -6.00 12.64
CA GLY A 52 11.44 -6.60 11.32
C GLY A 52 11.48 -8.14 11.31
N LYS A 53 11.39 -8.78 12.48
CA LYS A 53 11.29 -10.25 12.59
C LYS A 53 9.85 -10.70 12.56
N TRP A 54 9.59 -11.83 11.94
CA TRP A 54 8.27 -12.45 11.89
C TRP A 54 7.76 -12.78 13.29
N GLN A 55 6.54 -12.33 13.59
CA GLN A 55 5.87 -12.66 14.86
C GLN A 55 5.38 -14.11 14.87
N ASN A 56 4.99 -14.64 13.70
CA ASN A 56 4.61 -16.03 13.52
C ASN A 56 5.57 -16.71 12.52
N PRO A 57 6.31 -17.75 12.94
CA PRO A 57 7.25 -18.48 12.09
C PRO A 57 6.65 -19.06 10.81
N LEU A 58 5.34 -19.37 10.80
CA LEU A 58 4.68 -19.95 9.61
C LEU A 58 4.73 -19.02 8.40
N TYR A 59 4.66 -17.69 8.61
CA TYR A 59 4.81 -16.73 7.51
C TYR A 59 6.24 -16.69 6.97
N GLN A 60 7.21 -16.75 7.87
CA GLN A 60 8.62 -16.83 7.46
C GLN A 60 8.89 -18.09 6.65
N GLN A 61 8.41 -19.25 7.14
CA GLN A 61 8.57 -20.54 6.48
C GLN A 61 7.92 -20.55 5.09
N PHE A 62 6.67 -20.09 4.97
CA PHE A 62 5.98 -19.98 3.69
C PHE A 62 6.79 -19.15 2.68
N LEU A 63 7.27 -17.97 3.10
CA LEU A 63 8.05 -17.09 2.21
C LEU A 63 9.40 -17.70 1.84
N GLN A 64 10.11 -18.31 2.78
CA GLN A 64 11.37 -18.99 2.53
C GLN A 64 11.18 -20.16 1.56
N GLN A 65 10.19 -21.02 1.79
CA GLN A 65 9.85 -22.12 0.90
C GLN A 65 9.52 -21.62 -0.51
N TRP A 66 8.68 -20.59 -0.63
CA TRP A 66 8.34 -20.02 -1.93
C TRP A 66 9.56 -19.42 -2.64
N ILE A 67 10.45 -18.71 -1.93
CA ILE A 67 11.68 -18.14 -2.48
C ILE A 67 12.59 -19.22 -3.08
N GLU A 68 12.67 -20.38 -2.43
CA GLU A 68 13.49 -21.50 -2.86
C GLU A 68 12.92 -22.18 -4.11
N VAL A 69 11.59 -22.32 -4.19
CA VAL A 69 10.95 -23.26 -5.12
C VAL A 69 9.98 -22.64 -6.14
N GLY A 70 9.65 -21.35 -6.01
CA GLY A 70 8.51 -20.66 -6.66
C GLY A 70 8.65 -20.37 -8.16
N ALA A 71 9.07 -21.32 -8.99
CA ALA A 71 9.53 -21.08 -10.37
C ALA A 71 8.59 -20.35 -11.37
N GLN A 72 7.27 -20.32 -11.14
CA GLN A 72 6.29 -19.77 -12.10
C GLN A 72 5.54 -18.54 -11.62
N SER A 73 5.50 -18.26 -10.32
CA SER A 73 4.81 -17.10 -9.77
C SER A 73 5.79 -15.99 -9.36
N LYS A 74 5.25 -14.80 -9.12
CA LYS A 74 5.96 -13.64 -8.58
C LYS A 74 5.29 -13.22 -7.28
N LEU A 75 6.09 -12.78 -6.31
CA LEU A 75 5.61 -12.29 -5.04
C LEU A 75 5.93 -10.82 -4.88
N LEU A 76 4.91 -10.05 -4.53
CA LEU A 76 4.98 -8.64 -4.21
C LEU A 76 4.62 -8.43 -2.75
N LEU A 77 5.58 -7.97 -1.94
CA LEU A 77 5.34 -7.64 -0.54
C LEU A 77 5.36 -6.14 -0.38
N THR A 78 4.44 -5.60 0.40
CA THR A 78 4.47 -4.18 0.74
C THR A 78 4.47 -3.96 2.23
N SER A 79 5.32 -3.02 2.64
CA SER A 79 5.65 -2.87 4.05
C SER A 79 6.24 -1.51 4.37
N ARG A 80 5.91 -0.98 5.55
CA ARG A 80 6.63 0.16 6.12
C ARG A 80 8.00 -0.24 6.66
N GLU A 81 8.08 -1.38 7.33
CA GLU A 81 9.31 -1.95 7.88
C GLU A 81 9.87 -3.02 6.95
N ARG A 82 11.20 -3.10 6.82
CA ARG A 82 11.82 -4.14 6.01
C ARG A 82 11.82 -5.49 6.77
N PRO A 83 11.12 -6.53 6.30
CA PRO A 83 11.25 -7.85 6.89
C PRO A 83 12.66 -8.41 6.69
N ILE A 84 13.14 -9.11 7.70
CA ILE A 84 14.38 -9.87 7.61
C ILE A 84 14.08 -11.16 6.85
N LEU A 85 14.62 -11.28 5.64
CA LEU A 85 14.51 -12.46 4.78
C LEU A 85 15.91 -12.90 4.37
N GLU A 86 16.22 -14.18 4.59
CA GLU A 86 17.50 -14.81 4.20
C GLU A 86 17.49 -15.20 2.72
N ALA A 87 17.25 -14.23 1.83
CA ALA A 87 16.98 -14.49 0.43
C ALA A 87 17.92 -13.72 -0.50
N ARG A 88 18.75 -14.45 -1.24
CA ARG A 88 19.65 -13.89 -2.27
C ARG A 88 18.91 -13.29 -3.48
N ARG A 89 17.60 -13.54 -3.63
CA ARG A 89 16.80 -13.21 -4.83
C ARG A 89 15.65 -12.21 -4.55
N THR A 90 15.87 -11.23 -3.66
CA THR A 90 14.88 -10.18 -3.36
C THR A 90 15.33 -8.82 -3.90
N ARG A 91 14.40 -8.07 -4.50
CA ARG A 91 14.60 -6.67 -4.89
C ARG A 91 13.71 -5.77 -4.05
N TRP A 92 14.31 -4.72 -3.52
CA TRP A 92 13.64 -3.77 -2.64
C TRP A 92 13.47 -2.44 -3.36
N TYR A 93 12.22 -2.02 -3.57
CA TYR A 93 11.90 -0.71 -4.13
C TYR A 93 11.38 0.22 -3.04
N SER A 94 12.22 1.20 -2.72
CA SER A 94 11.95 2.19 -1.69
C SER A 94 11.13 3.34 -2.28
N LEU A 95 9.86 3.45 -1.92
CA LEU A 95 8.98 4.56 -2.31
C LEU A 95 9.11 5.72 -1.30
N LYS A 96 10.33 6.25 -1.15
CA LYS A 96 10.63 7.36 -0.22
C LYS A 96 10.34 8.73 -0.83
N GLN A 97 10.37 8.82 -2.14
CA GLN A 97 10.14 10.07 -2.86
C GLN A 97 8.63 10.20 -3.10
N GLY A 98 8.08 11.36 -2.77
CA GLY A 98 6.76 11.76 -3.24
C GLY A 98 6.80 12.09 -4.73
N LEU A 99 5.65 12.49 -5.25
CA LEU A 99 5.54 13.08 -6.59
C LEU A 99 6.41 14.33 -6.68
N SER A 100 6.98 14.57 -7.86
CA SER A 100 7.57 15.88 -8.17
C SER A 100 6.51 16.98 -8.12
N ALA A 101 6.95 18.24 -8.01
CA ALA A 101 6.07 19.41 -8.01
C ALA A 101 5.11 19.39 -9.21
N ALA A 102 5.63 19.09 -10.41
CA ALA A 102 4.86 19.02 -11.64
C ALA A 102 3.84 17.86 -11.63
N GLU A 103 4.25 16.66 -11.21
CA GLU A 103 3.36 15.49 -11.13
C GLU A 103 2.25 15.70 -10.09
N GLY A 104 2.58 16.27 -8.92
CA GLY A 104 1.61 16.58 -7.89
C GLY A 104 0.63 17.68 -8.30
N ALA A 105 1.10 18.71 -9.04
CA ALA A 105 0.24 19.76 -9.56
C ALA A 105 -0.71 19.22 -10.64
N ALA A 106 -0.24 18.28 -11.47
CA ALA A 106 -1.10 17.56 -12.42
C ALA A 106 -2.16 16.73 -11.67
N LEU A 107 -1.77 15.98 -10.63
CA LEU A 107 -2.71 15.23 -9.80
C LEU A 107 -3.79 16.13 -9.19
N LEU A 108 -3.42 17.30 -8.65
CA LEU A 108 -4.38 18.25 -8.07
C LEU A 108 -5.39 18.74 -9.11
N ARG A 109 -4.94 19.05 -10.33
CA ARG A 109 -5.84 19.45 -11.43
C ARG A 109 -6.76 18.31 -11.85
N ASP A 110 -6.25 17.09 -11.93
CA ASP A 110 -7.05 15.90 -12.24
C ASP A 110 -8.12 15.62 -11.16
N LEU A 111 -7.84 16.01 -9.91
CA LEU A 111 -8.79 15.98 -8.80
C LEU A 111 -9.77 17.18 -8.81
N GLY A 112 -9.70 18.05 -9.81
CA GLY A 112 -10.59 19.21 -9.96
C GLY A 112 -10.19 20.41 -9.10
N ILE A 113 -8.96 20.46 -8.57
CA ILE A 113 -8.45 21.60 -7.80
C ILE A 113 -7.77 22.60 -8.72
N TRP A 114 -8.16 23.86 -8.60
CA TRP A 114 -7.69 24.97 -9.44
C TRP A 114 -6.72 25.89 -8.69
N GLY A 115 -5.97 26.69 -9.46
CA GLY A 115 -5.01 27.66 -8.94
C GLY A 115 -3.87 27.93 -9.92
N GLU A 116 -3.06 28.93 -9.61
CA GLU A 116 -1.87 29.23 -10.41
C GLU A 116 -0.86 28.09 -10.31
N ALA A 117 -0.08 27.88 -11.37
CA ALA A 117 0.90 26.78 -11.40
C ALA A 117 1.87 26.82 -10.21
N ALA A 118 2.33 28.03 -9.84
CA ALA A 118 3.21 28.23 -8.69
C ALA A 118 2.54 27.87 -7.35
N GLU A 119 1.23 28.10 -7.20
CA GLU A 119 0.49 27.77 -5.98
C GLU A 119 0.30 26.27 -5.81
N LEU A 120 -0.06 25.58 -6.90
CA LEU A 120 -0.18 24.13 -6.94
C LEU A 120 1.17 23.47 -6.61
N GLU A 121 2.25 23.90 -7.23
CA GLU A 121 3.59 23.37 -6.97
C GLU A 121 4.08 23.66 -5.55
N ALA A 122 3.78 24.86 -5.02
CA ALA A 122 4.09 25.21 -3.64
C ALA A 122 3.39 24.28 -2.64
N LEU A 123 2.10 24.00 -2.86
CA LEU A 123 1.34 23.05 -2.05
C LEU A 123 1.95 21.64 -2.11
N VAL A 124 2.32 21.17 -3.31
CA VAL A 124 2.94 19.85 -3.49
C VAL A 124 4.25 19.75 -2.71
N ASN A 125 5.10 20.77 -2.80
CA ASN A 125 6.35 20.82 -2.04
C ASN A 125 6.10 20.88 -0.53
N GLN A 126 5.09 21.64 -0.09
CA GLN A 126 4.72 21.78 1.32
C GLN A 126 4.30 20.43 1.94
N VAL A 127 3.63 19.56 1.18
CA VAL A 127 3.25 18.22 1.63
C VAL A 127 4.27 17.14 1.29
N GLY A 128 5.44 17.51 0.77
CA GLY A 128 6.51 16.58 0.38
C GLY A 128 6.14 15.67 -0.79
N GLY A 129 5.18 16.07 -1.63
CA GLY A 129 4.73 15.32 -2.79
C GLY A 129 3.96 14.04 -2.47
N TYR A 130 3.57 13.79 -1.21
CA TYR A 130 2.88 12.56 -0.85
C TYR A 130 1.46 12.54 -1.42
N PRO A 131 1.10 11.57 -2.29
CA PRO A 131 -0.22 11.53 -2.92
C PRO A 131 -1.37 11.53 -1.90
N LEU A 132 -1.21 10.88 -0.75
CA LEU A 132 -2.28 10.80 0.26
C LEU A 132 -2.58 12.18 0.82
N SER A 133 -1.53 12.94 1.12
CA SER A 133 -1.64 14.30 1.64
C SER A 133 -2.32 15.21 0.61
N LEU A 134 -1.92 15.11 -0.65
CA LEU A 134 -2.55 15.87 -1.76
C LEU A 134 -4.03 15.55 -1.90
N MET A 135 -4.41 14.27 -1.83
CA MET A 135 -5.81 13.85 -1.91
C MET A 135 -6.63 14.32 -0.70
N LEU A 136 -6.05 14.36 0.50
CA LEU A 136 -6.73 14.88 1.69
C LEU A 136 -6.99 16.39 1.57
N VAL A 137 -6.01 17.14 1.07
CA VAL A 137 -6.16 18.57 0.83
C VAL A 137 -7.18 18.85 -0.27
N ALA A 138 -7.13 18.10 -1.37
CA ALA A 138 -8.11 18.19 -2.44
C ALA A 138 -9.54 17.89 -1.94
N GLY A 139 -9.70 16.81 -1.18
CA GLY A 139 -10.99 16.44 -0.59
C GLY A 139 -11.56 17.53 0.34
N LEU A 140 -10.71 18.25 1.07
CA LEU A 140 -11.14 19.38 1.88
C LEU A 140 -11.66 20.53 1.01
N LEU A 141 -10.91 20.92 -0.02
CA LEU A 141 -11.30 22.01 -0.91
C LEU A 141 -12.58 21.69 -1.67
N LEU A 142 -12.72 20.46 -2.18
CA LEU A 142 -13.96 20.03 -2.85
C LEU A 142 -15.17 20.09 -1.91
N ALA A 143 -15.01 19.69 -0.64
CA ALA A 143 -16.11 19.66 0.30
C ALA A 143 -16.58 21.07 0.73
N GLU A 144 -15.67 22.04 0.81
CA GLU A 144 -15.94 23.34 1.44
C GLU A 144 -15.97 24.52 0.46
N GLU A 145 -15.42 24.36 -0.75
CA GLU A 145 -15.21 25.45 -1.72
C GLU A 145 -15.83 25.15 -3.11
N GLU A 146 -16.61 24.08 -3.26
CA GLU A 146 -17.40 23.88 -4.48
C GLU A 146 -18.37 25.05 -4.72
N PRO A 147 -18.58 25.48 -5.99
CA PRO A 147 -18.10 24.85 -7.24
C PRO A 147 -16.71 25.31 -7.71
N ASP A 148 -15.97 26.12 -6.94
CA ASP A 148 -14.69 26.73 -7.35
C ASP A 148 -13.55 26.40 -6.36
N PRO A 149 -13.10 25.14 -6.27
CA PRO A 149 -12.11 24.70 -5.30
C PRO A 149 -10.69 25.18 -5.66
N GLN A 150 -10.32 26.37 -5.19
CA GLN A 150 -9.03 27.01 -5.44
C GLN A 150 -8.00 26.73 -4.33
N VAL A 151 -6.73 26.46 -4.68
CA VAL A 151 -5.64 26.25 -3.72
C VAL A 151 -5.45 27.45 -2.78
N CYS A 152 -5.64 28.67 -3.27
CA CYS A 152 -5.46 29.89 -2.46
C CYS A 152 -6.40 29.94 -1.24
N TYR A 153 -7.54 29.24 -1.29
CA TYR A 153 -8.50 29.16 -0.19
C TYR A 153 -8.02 28.30 0.99
N LEU A 154 -6.95 27.51 0.82
CA LEU A 154 -6.35 26.78 1.94
C LEU A 154 -5.91 27.68 3.10
N SER A 155 -5.54 28.92 2.80
CA SER A 155 -5.20 29.95 3.79
C SER A 155 -6.34 30.24 4.79
N ARG A 156 -7.61 30.02 4.38
CA ARG A 156 -8.80 30.21 5.23
C ARG A 156 -8.90 29.18 6.35
N TYR A 157 -8.32 28.00 6.15
CA TYR A 157 -8.32 26.90 7.13
C TYR A 157 -7.12 26.94 8.08
N GLY A 158 -6.34 28.04 8.03
CA GLY A 158 -5.12 28.19 8.82
C GLY A 158 -4.02 27.23 8.36
N ASN A 159 -3.06 26.96 9.24
CA ASN A 159 -1.97 26.05 8.90
C ASN A 159 -2.36 24.59 9.15
N LEU A 160 -3.01 23.99 8.15
CA LEU A 160 -3.41 22.58 8.14
C LEU A 160 -2.25 21.60 8.40
N PHE A 161 -1.01 22.04 8.15
CA PHE A 161 0.20 21.22 8.27
C PHE A 161 0.91 21.38 9.62
N GLN A 162 0.36 22.18 10.54
CA GLN A 162 0.86 22.37 11.91
C GLN A 162 0.01 21.69 12.99
N ILE A 163 -0.92 20.80 12.62
CA ILE A 163 -1.71 20.04 13.60
C ILE A 163 -0.78 19.10 14.39
N ARG A 164 -0.26 19.58 15.53
CA ARG A 164 0.42 18.76 16.53
C ARG A 164 -0.63 18.19 17.49
N GLY A 165 -0.66 16.86 17.64
CA GLY A 165 -1.18 16.23 18.85
C GLY A 165 -2.63 15.72 18.88
N LEU A 166 -3.28 15.40 17.75
CA LEU A 166 -4.52 14.59 17.80
C LEU A 166 -4.18 13.09 17.95
N HIS A 167 -3.57 12.74 19.07
CA HIS A 167 -3.51 11.35 19.52
C HIS A 167 -4.89 10.93 20.03
N ARG A 168 -5.21 9.65 19.81
CA ARG A 168 -6.45 8.98 20.19
C ARG A 168 -6.80 9.28 21.67
N GLY A 169 -7.73 10.20 21.94
CA GLY A 169 -8.24 10.41 23.29
C GLY A 169 -8.76 11.80 23.70
N GLU A 170 -8.50 12.88 22.97
CA GLU A 170 -8.89 14.22 23.45
C GLU A 170 -9.82 15.00 22.51
N THR A 171 -10.63 15.87 23.14
CA THR A 171 -11.88 16.48 22.67
C THR A 171 -11.75 17.36 21.42
N LYS A 172 -12.78 17.26 20.57
CA LYS A 172 -12.92 17.88 19.23
C LYS A 172 -12.72 19.41 19.21
N PRO A 173 -11.83 19.93 18.35
CA PRO A 173 -11.96 21.28 17.82
C PRO A 173 -12.94 21.33 16.63
N ALA A 174 -13.33 22.55 16.23
CA ALA A 174 -14.27 22.85 15.14
C ALA A 174 -13.91 22.23 13.76
N SER A 175 -12.68 21.74 13.59
CA SER A 175 -12.19 20.98 12.41
C SER A 175 -12.74 19.54 12.30
N SER A 176 -13.47 19.08 13.31
CA SER A 176 -14.03 17.72 13.37
C SER A 176 -15.19 17.46 12.40
N ARG A 177 -15.76 18.50 11.78
CA ARG A 177 -16.71 18.35 10.65
C ARG A 177 -15.96 18.10 9.33
N CYS A 178 -14.87 18.81 9.08
CA CYS A 178 -14.10 18.70 7.83
C CYS A 178 -13.46 17.31 7.67
N LEU A 179 -12.88 16.73 8.73
CA LEU A 179 -12.25 15.40 8.63
C LEU A 179 -13.26 14.28 8.33
N ALA A 180 -14.48 14.36 8.85
CA ALA A 180 -15.50 13.33 8.62
C ALA A 180 -16.03 13.37 7.17
N GLY A 181 -16.24 14.56 6.62
CA GLY A 181 -16.61 14.75 5.20
C GLY A 181 -15.49 14.31 4.25
N VAL A 182 -14.24 14.70 4.54
CA VAL A 182 -13.06 14.28 3.78
C VAL A 182 -12.90 12.76 3.79
N LEU A 183 -13.06 12.09 4.94
CA LEU A 183 -12.99 10.62 5.05
C LEU A 183 -14.14 9.89 4.32
N LEU A 184 -15.36 10.44 4.31
CA LEU A 184 -16.52 9.86 3.61
C LEU A 184 -16.37 9.95 2.09
N ALA A 185 -15.92 11.09 1.56
CA ALA A 185 -15.56 11.24 0.15
C ALA A 185 -14.36 10.34 -0.22
N PHE A 186 -13.41 10.16 0.71
CA PHE A 186 -12.28 9.25 0.54
C PHE A 186 -12.71 7.80 0.36
N LEU A 187 -13.61 7.29 1.22
CA LEU A 187 -14.00 5.87 1.24
C LEU A 187 -14.72 5.43 -0.05
N GLN A 188 -15.32 6.34 -0.80
CA GLN A 188 -16.00 6.02 -2.07
C GLN A 188 -15.04 5.87 -3.25
N SER A 189 -13.87 6.54 -3.23
CA SER A 189 -12.92 6.56 -4.36
C SER A 189 -11.72 5.62 -4.22
N PHE A 190 -11.54 4.95 -3.08
CA PHE A 190 -10.25 4.34 -2.69
C PHE A 190 -10.12 2.81 -2.80
N SER A 191 -10.80 2.17 -3.76
CA SER A 191 -10.66 0.71 -3.93
C SER A 191 -9.31 0.25 -4.52
N THR A 192 -8.39 1.14 -4.93
CA THR A 192 -7.30 0.72 -5.84
C THR A 192 -5.89 1.30 -5.61
N PHE A 193 -5.62 2.16 -4.62
CA PHE A 193 -4.40 2.99 -4.73
C PHE A 193 -3.58 3.21 -3.46
N TRP A 194 -3.15 2.21 -2.69
CA TRP A 194 -1.98 2.41 -1.80
C TRP A 194 -1.11 1.19 -1.61
N LEU A 195 0.18 1.32 -1.93
CA LEU A 195 1.25 0.44 -1.46
C LEU A 195 2.51 1.29 -1.18
N LYS A 196 2.85 1.43 0.12
CA LYS A 196 4.14 1.99 0.55
C LYS A 196 5.18 0.86 0.60
N SER A 197 6.28 1.11 -0.11
CA SER A 197 7.42 0.22 -0.37
C SER A 197 7.04 -1.14 -0.96
N VAL A 198 7.56 -1.43 -2.15
CA VAL A 198 7.24 -2.64 -2.88
C VAL A 198 8.50 -3.50 -2.93
N CYS A 199 8.44 -4.70 -2.36
CA CYS A 199 9.50 -5.70 -2.47
C CYS A 199 9.05 -6.75 -3.49
N PHE A 200 9.89 -6.93 -4.50
CA PHE A 200 9.65 -7.88 -5.58
C PHE A 200 10.61 -9.05 -5.45
N VAL A 201 10.07 -10.25 -5.59
CA VAL A 201 10.87 -11.48 -5.48
C VAL A 201 10.71 -12.28 -6.77
N GLU A 202 11.83 -12.53 -7.46
CA GLU A 202 11.84 -13.32 -8.71
C GLU A 202 12.43 -14.72 -8.54
N PRO A 203 11.80 -15.75 -9.13
CA PRO A 203 12.40 -17.07 -9.31
C PRO A 203 13.30 -17.09 -10.55
N LEU A 204 14.50 -17.66 -10.42
CA LEU A 204 15.46 -17.73 -11.51
C LEU A 204 15.11 -18.87 -12.49
N MET A 205 14.65 -18.53 -13.69
CA MET A 205 14.71 -19.43 -14.86
C MET A 205 16.09 -19.31 -15.52
N LEU A 206 17.10 -19.99 -14.98
CA LEU A 206 18.29 -20.33 -15.78
C LEU A 206 17.98 -21.62 -16.55
N ARG A 207 17.43 -21.48 -17.77
CA ARG A 207 17.56 -22.53 -18.78
C ARG A 207 19.03 -22.58 -19.21
N LEU A 208 19.82 -23.43 -18.57
CA LEU A 208 20.99 -24.02 -19.20
C LEU A 208 20.50 -24.83 -20.41
N ARG A 209 20.54 -24.23 -21.61
CA ARG A 209 20.62 -25.03 -22.83
C ARG A 209 22.11 -25.27 -23.09
N GLN A 210 22.51 -26.50 -22.85
CA GLN A 210 23.65 -27.11 -23.52
C GLN A 210 23.40 -27.06 -25.03
N HIS A 211 24.30 -26.42 -25.76
CA HIS A 211 25.01 -26.92 -26.94
C HIS A 211 25.90 -25.81 -27.51
#